data_AF-A0A257H5D2-F1
#
_entry.id   AF-A0A257H5D2-F1
#
_cell.length_a   1.000
_cell.length_b   1.000
_cell.length_c   1.000
_cell.angle_alpha   90.00
_cell.angle_beta   90.00
_cell.angle_gamma   90.00
#
_symmetry.space_group_name_H-M   'P 1'
#
loop_
_entity.id
_entity.type
_entity.pdbx_description
1 polymer ?
#
loop_
_entity_poly.entity_id
_entity_poly.type
_entity_poly.pdbx_seq_one_letter_code
_entity_poly.pdbx_strand_id
1 'polypeptide(L)'
;MLGNKSSLFQRVFGIGALALAICAGPATAQSMPPAPAKPWSTLTSAELISAAPKEAWAKLDQSRLLYLYFEPTQTGAQTPSRVMILLAPDFAPNHVLALNELLEKGFFNGRDIVRSQDNYVVQWGDGAAATAQGFTGGKMAAEFDRAYGAEFTPLELKDGDVYAAKVGFWHNWPVAWDPKAKRYWLPHCYGMVGAGRDEAADSGGPAELYAVNGHSPRALDRNVTLLGRVVDGMDQFATLPRGSEAMGFYASGQTKPKIIKAELGSRLPVSEQVSLEALRSDHAIYAEILESRRNRRDSWTKFKAGKLELCNAPLPVRISPKE
;
A
#
# COMPACT_ATOMS: atom_id res chain seq x y z
N MET A 1 -112.97 -6.62 37.91
CA MET A 1 -112.52 -7.71 38.80
C MET A 1 -111.02 -7.90 38.57
N LEU A 2 -110.25 -7.93 39.66
CA LEU A 2 -108.87 -8.43 39.89
C LEU A 2 -107.98 -8.71 38.65
N GLY A 3 -106.71 -8.34 38.55
CA GLY A 3 -105.72 -7.83 39.48
C GLY A 3 -104.30 -8.13 38.94
N ASN A 4 -103.33 -7.31 39.35
CA ASN A 4 -101.87 -7.55 39.50
C ASN A 4 -100.95 -7.94 38.31
N LYS A 5 -99.92 -7.07 38.13
CA LYS A 5 -98.44 -7.31 38.09
C LYS A 5 -97.89 -8.25 36.99
N SER A 6 -96.78 -8.00 36.31
CA SER A 6 -95.61 -7.12 36.53
C SER A 6 -94.61 -7.29 35.37
N SER A 7 -93.72 -6.29 35.20
CA SER A 7 -92.37 -6.42 34.61
C SER A 7 -92.33 -6.58 33.07
N LEU A 8 -91.42 -6.01 32.29
CA LEU A 8 -90.18 -5.28 32.53
C LEU A 8 -89.92 -4.43 31.27
N PHE A 9 -89.40 -3.22 31.48
CA PHE A 9 -88.58 -2.40 30.58
C PHE A 9 -88.76 -2.45 29.05
N GLN A 10 -89.36 -1.34 28.57
CA GLN A 10 -89.07 -0.54 27.38
C GLN A 10 -87.68 -0.72 26.73
N ARG A 11 -87.42 -0.36 25.47
CA ARG A 11 -88.14 -0.05 24.22
C ARG A 11 -86.98 0.14 23.21
N VAL A 12 -87.00 -0.55 22.08
CA VAL A 12 -87.15 -0.04 20.70
C VAL A 12 -86.00 0.83 20.15
N PHE A 13 -85.76 0.59 18.85
CA PHE A 13 -84.98 1.36 17.86
C PHE A 13 -83.53 0.91 17.74
N GLY A 14 -82.98 0.66 16.55
CA GLY A 14 -83.47 0.91 15.20
C GLY A 14 -82.26 0.74 14.29
N ILE A 15 -82.44 0.05 13.17
CA ILE A 15 -81.40 -0.23 12.19
C ILE A 15 -80.99 1.09 11.53
N GLY A 16 -79.71 1.45 11.63
CA GLY A 16 -79.10 2.58 10.95
C GLY A 16 -77.68 2.21 10.52
N ALA A 17 -77.48 2.04 9.21
CA ALA A 17 -76.19 1.74 8.60
C ALA A 17 -75.20 2.90 8.79
N LEU A 18 -73.98 2.59 9.25
CA LEU A 18 -72.87 3.54 9.26
C LEU A 18 -71.67 2.94 8.53
N ALA A 19 -71.32 3.57 7.42
CA ALA A 19 -70.17 3.25 6.59
C ALA A 19 -68.86 3.45 7.37
N LEU A 20 -68.04 2.40 7.49
CA LEU A 20 -66.66 2.54 7.95
C LEU A 20 -65.78 3.02 6.78
N ALA A 21 -65.39 4.29 6.84
CA ALA A 21 -64.31 4.82 6.02
C ALA A 21 -62.97 4.21 6.47
N ILE A 22 -62.32 3.49 5.56
CA ILE A 22 -60.94 3.01 5.73
C ILE A 22 -60.01 4.21 5.52
N CYS A 23 -59.59 4.85 6.60
CA CYS A 23 -58.47 5.79 6.56
C CYS A 23 -57.16 4.99 6.56
N ALA A 24 -56.67 4.63 5.37
CA ALA A 24 -55.29 4.21 5.18
C ALA A 24 -54.39 5.44 5.33
N GLY A 25 -53.87 5.68 6.55
CA GLY A 25 -52.82 6.65 6.76
C GLY A 25 -51.52 6.18 6.09
N PRO A 26 -50.71 7.08 5.51
CA PRO A 26 -49.37 6.71 5.08
C PRO A 26 -48.58 6.32 6.33
N ALA A 27 -48.28 5.02 6.46
CA ALA A 27 -47.30 4.55 7.41
C ALA A 27 -45.98 5.25 7.06
N THR A 28 -45.61 6.27 7.85
CA THR A 28 -44.26 6.79 7.85
C THR A 28 -43.35 5.62 8.20
N ALA A 29 -42.68 5.07 7.19
CA ALA A 29 -41.56 4.17 7.40
C ALA A 29 -40.52 4.97 8.18
N GLN A 30 -40.54 4.84 9.50
CA GLN A 30 -39.43 5.27 10.33
C GLN A 30 -38.26 4.43 9.87
N SER A 31 -37.32 5.04 9.15
CA SER A 31 -36.03 4.44 8.86
C SER A 31 -35.45 4.02 10.20
N MET A 32 -35.37 2.71 10.44
CA MET A 32 -34.68 2.18 11.60
C MET A 32 -33.30 2.85 11.66
N PRO A 33 -32.84 3.32 12.82
CA PRO A 33 -31.47 3.79 12.94
C PRO A 33 -30.55 2.68 12.43
N PRO A 34 -29.53 3.00 11.61
CA PRO A 34 -28.63 1.99 11.09
C PRO A 34 -28.09 1.16 12.26
N ALA A 35 -28.05 -0.16 12.09
CA ALA A 35 -27.49 -1.04 13.11
C ALA A 35 -26.13 -0.49 13.57
N PRO A 36 -25.83 -0.49 14.88
CA PRO A 36 -24.57 0.04 15.38
C PRO A 36 -23.41 -0.66 14.65
N ALA A 37 -22.50 0.11 14.09
CA ALA A 37 -21.33 -0.42 13.42
C ALA A 37 -20.59 -1.36 14.38
N LYS A 38 -20.24 -2.56 13.91
CA LYS A 38 -19.48 -3.54 14.71
C LYS A 38 -18.21 -2.87 15.27
N PRO A 39 -17.82 -3.14 16.53
CA PRO A 39 -16.58 -2.61 17.08
C PRO A 39 -15.38 -3.05 16.23
N TRP A 40 -14.44 -2.14 15.96
CA TRP A 40 -13.22 -2.43 15.18
C TRP A 40 -12.44 -3.64 15.68
N SER A 41 -12.41 -3.86 17.00
CA SER A 41 -11.74 -5.01 17.63
C SER A 41 -12.29 -6.38 17.20
N THR A 42 -13.48 -6.43 16.59
CA THR A 42 -14.11 -7.66 16.10
C THR A 42 -13.92 -7.86 14.59
N LEU A 43 -13.50 -6.81 13.87
CA LEU A 43 -13.37 -6.82 12.42
C LEU A 43 -12.03 -7.41 11.98
N THR A 44 -12.05 -8.17 10.89
CA THR A 44 -10.84 -8.62 10.19
C THR A 44 -10.07 -7.44 9.60
N SER A 45 -8.80 -7.64 9.27
CA SER A 45 -7.97 -6.60 8.64
C SER A 45 -8.58 -6.07 7.34
N ALA A 46 -9.22 -6.93 6.54
CA ALA A 46 -9.87 -6.51 5.29
C ALA A 46 -11.11 -5.65 5.56
N GLU A 47 -11.94 -6.04 6.53
CA GLU A 47 -13.11 -5.26 6.96
C GLU A 47 -12.68 -3.92 7.56
N LEU A 48 -11.61 -3.88 8.35
CA LEU A 48 -11.05 -2.64 8.91
C LEU A 48 -10.55 -1.69 7.82
N ILE A 49 -9.83 -2.19 6.82
CA ILE A 49 -9.37 -1.39 5.68
C ILE A 49 -10.57 -0.85 4.90
N SER A 50 -11.58 -1.69 4.64
CA SER A 50 -12.80 -1.29 3.94
C SER A 50 -13.62 -0.24 4.71
N ALA A 51 -13.71 -0.38 6.04
CA ALA A 51 -14.43 0.52 6.93
C ALA A 51 -13.61 1.74 7.36
N ALA A 52 -12.37 1.90 6.89
CA ALA A 52 -11.51 2.99 7.29
C ALA A 52 -12.09 4.35 6.86
N PRO A 53 -12.25 5.30 7.79
CA PRO A 53 -12.89 6.57 7.50
C PRO A 53 -12.00 7.44 6.59
N LYS A 54 -12.57 8.45 5.93
CA LYS A 54 -11.87 9.25 4.90
C LYS A 54 -10.56 9.85 5.41
N GLU A 55 -10.56 10.36 6.64
CA GLU A 55 -9.41 10.97 7.32
C GLU A 55 -8.28 9.98 7.65
N ALA A 56 -8.55 8.67 7.64
CA ALA A 56 -7.53 7.64 7.77
C ALA A 56 -6.74 7.44 6.47
N TRP A 57 -7.14 8.05 5.36
CA TRP A 57 -6.49 7.96 4.06
C TRP A 57 -5.81 9.28 3.71
N ALA A 58 -4.56 9.21 3.28
CA ALA A 58 -3.79 10.35 2.82
C ALA A 58 -3.47 10.19 1.33
N LYS A 59 -3.76 11.23 0.54
CA LYS A 59 -3.42 11.27 -0.89
C LYS A 59 -1.91 11.21 -1.08
N LEU A 60 -1.46 10.39 -2.03
CA LEU A 60 -0.06 10.32 -2.42
C LEU A 60 0.27 11.44 -3.41
N ASP A 61 1.36 12.16 -3.14
CA ASP A 61 1.80 13.29 -3.95
C ASP A 61 2.39 12.81 -5.29
N GLN A 62 1.87 13.35 -6.39
CA GLN A 62 2.34 13.08 -7.75
C GLN A 62 3.80 13.51 -7.97
N SER A 63 4.32 14.45 -7.18
CA SER A 63 5.75 14.81 -7.20
C SER A 63 6.66 13.70 -6.67
N ARG A 64 6.10 12.77 -5.89
CA ARG A 64 6.80 11.61 -5.29
C ARG A 64 6.41 10.27 -5.93
N LEU A 65 5.52 10.26 -6.92
CA LEU A 65 5.10 9.03 -7.60
C LEU A 65 5.85 8.89 -8.92
N LEU A 66 6.76 7.93 -9.00
CA LEU A 66 7.38 7.48 -10.24
C LEU A 66 6.48 6.47 -10.94
N TYR A 67 6.13 6.75 -12.19
CA TYR A 67 5.44 5.86 -13.10
C TYR A 67 6.47 5.16 -13.97
N LEU A 68 6.50 3.83 -13.93
CA LEU A 68 7.33 3.01 -14.81
C LEU A 68 6.43 2.18 -15.72
N TYR A 69 6.46 2.49 -17.01
CA TYR A 69 5.80 1.75 -18.07
C TYR A 69 6.81 0.88 -18.80
N PHE A 70 6.46 -0.38 -19.04
CA PHE A 70 7.31 -1.32 -19.77
C PHE A 70 6.49 -2.26 -20.65
N GLU A 71 7.15 -2.90 -21.61
CA GLU A 71 6.54 -3.87 -22.50
C GLU A 71 5.84 -4.97 -21.70
N PRO A 72 4.60 -5.34 -22.07
CA PRO A 72 3.89 -6.37 -21.35
C PRO A 72 4.58 -7.72 -21.52
N THR A 73 4.65 -8.49 -20.44
CA THR A 73 5.30 -9.82 -20.42
C THR A 73 4.30 -10.96 -20.43
N GLN A 74 3.02 -10.67 -20.24
CA GLN A 74 1.95 -11.65 -20.30
C GLN A 74 1.57 -11.95 -21.76
N THR A 75 1.47 -13.23 -22.10
CA THR A 75 1.09 -13.66 -23.45
C THR A 75 -0.23 -13.03 -23.89
N GLY A 76 -0.20 -12.34 -25.03
CA GLY A 76 -1.39 -11.71 -25.63
C GLY A 76 -1.76 -10.33 -25.08
N ALA A 77 -1.05 -9.81 -24.06
CA ALA A 77 -1.26 -8.46 -23.57
C ALA A 77 -0.75 -7.43 -24.59
N GLN A 78 -1.59 -6.43 -24.88
CA GLN A 78 -1.31 -5.36 -25.86
C GLN A 78 -1.08 -4.00 -25.19
N THR A 79 -1.46 -3.86 -23.92
CA THR A 79 -1.27 -2.64 -23.15
C THR A 79 0.04 -2.72 -22.38
N PRO A 80 0.84 -1.62 -22.35
CA PRO A 80 2.01 -1.55 -21.49
C PRO A 80 1.70 -1.92 -20.03
N SER A 81 2.58 -2.72 -19.42
CA SER A 81 2.56 -2.93 -17.98
C SER A 81 2.96 -1.62 -17.29
N ARG A 82 2.41 -1.37 -16.11
CA ARG A 82 2.71 -0.19 -15.29
C ARG A 82 2.98 -0.58 -13.85
N VAL A 83 4.02 0.01 -13.29
CA VAL A 83 4.31 0.02 -11.86
C VAL A 83 4.37 1.46 -11.38
N MET A 84 3.79 1.75 -10.21
CA MET A 84 3.93 3.05 -9.56
C MET A 84 4.75 2.91 -8.28
N ILE A 85 5.77 3.75 -8.13
CA ILE A 85 6.72 3.73 -7.03
C ILE A 85 6.58 5.04 -6.26
N LEU A 86 6.27 4.96 -4.97
CA LEU A 86 6.37 6.10 -4.06
C LEU A 86 7.82 6.28 -3.66
N LEU A 87 8.37 7.48 -3.88
CA LEU A 87 9.74 7.84 -3.54
C LEU A 87 9.85 8.31 -2.08
N ALA A 88 11.01 8.06 -1.48
CA ALA A 88 11.30 8.28 -0.06
C ALA A 88 12.41 9.34 0.15
N PRO A 89 12.21 10.62 -0.25
CA PRO A 89 13.23 11.66 -0.05
C PRO A 89 13.47 11.97 1.44
N ASP A 90 12.55 11.57 2.32
CA ASP A 90 12.73 11.64 3.77
C ASP A 90 13.69 10.55 4.30
N PHE A 91 14.22 9.68 3.44
CA PHE A 91 15.20 8.65 3.78
C PHE A 91 16.46 8.75 2.91
N ALA A 92 16.30 8.95 1.59
CA ALA A 92 17.39 9.07 0.63
C ALA A 92 17.24 10.34 -0.24
N PRO A 93 17.34 11.55 0.34
CA PRO A 93 17.08 12.79 -0.37
C PRO A 93 18.00 13.00 -1.58
N ASN A 94 19.29 12.64 -1.47
CA ASN A 94 20.23 12.85 -2.57
C ASN A 94 19.96 11.86 -3.71
N HIS A 95 19.66 10.60 -3.40
CA HIS A 95 19.29 9.62 -4.43
C HIS A 95 17.98 10.00 -5.12
N VAL A 96 16.97 10.50 -4.39
CA VAL A 96 15.72 10.96 -5.02
C VAL A 96 15.96 12.18 -5.90
N LEU A 97 16.83 13.12 -5.49
CA LEU A 97 17.20 14.27 -6.31
C LEU A 97 17.91 13.85 -7.62
N ALA A 98 18.91 12.97 -7.54
CA ALA A 98 19.61 12.45 -8.71
C ALA A 98 18.71 11.59 -9.60
N LEU A 99 17.77 10.83 -9.02
CA LEU A 99 16.75 10.11 -9.79
C LEU A 99 15.90 11.08 -10.62
N ASN A 100 15.50 12.22 -10.03
CA ASN A 100 14.70 13.21 -10.74
C ASN A 100 15.45 13.78 -11.95
N GLU A 101 16.77 14.01 -11.85
CA GLU A 101 17.63 14.43 -12.97
C GLU A 101 17.64 13.37 -14.09
N LEU A 102 17.83 12.09 -13.74
CA LEU A 102 17.82 10.98 -14.70
C LEU A 102 16.47 10.87 -15.42
N LEU A 103 15.36 11.04 -14.70
CA LEU A 103 14.02 11.04 -15.27
C LEU A 103 13.81 12.21 -16.24
N GLU A 104 14.27 13.42 -15.90
CA GLU A 104 14.18 14.58 -16.81
C GLU A 104 14.94 14.38 -18.12
N LYS A 105 16.05 13.63 -18.08
CA LYS A 105 16.83 13.29 -19.27
C LYS A 105 16.33 12.03 -19.97
N GLY A 106 15.24 11.42 -19.49
CA GLY A 106 14.68 10.20 -20.06
C GLY A 106 15.63 9.01 -20.01
N PHE A 107 16.54 8.96 -19.02
CA PHE A 107 17.65 8.00 -18.97
C PHE A 107 17.20 6.54 -19.09
N PHE A 108 16.04 6.20 -18.50
CA PHE A 108 15.51 4.83 -18.51
C PHE A 108 14.73 4.47 -19.78
N ASN A 109 14.29 5.44 -20.57
CA ASN A 109 13.42 5.19 -21.71
C ASN A 109 14.18 4.38 -22.79
N GLY A 110 13.60 3.27 -23.22
CA GLY A 110 14.22 2.33 -24.16
C GLY A 110 15.24 1.37 -23.54
N ARG A 111 15.54 1.49 -22.24
CA ARG A 111 16.40 0.53 -21.53
C ARG A 111 15.61 -0.70 -21.11
N ASP A 112 16.32 -1.76 -20.77
CA ASP A 112 15.72 -3.04 -20.38
C ASP A 112 15.52 -3.13 -18.86
N ILE A 113 14.52 -3.91 -18.44
CA ILE A 113 14.58 -4.63 -17.18
C ILE A 113 15.58 -5.77 -17.38
N VAL A 114 16.72 -5.71 -16.69
CA VAL A 114 17.91 -6.53 -17.00
C VAL A 114 17.94 -7.86 -16.26
N ARG A 115 17.21 -7.95 -15.14
CA ARG A 115 17.28 -9.08 -14.22
C ARG A 115 15.98 -9.25 -13.45
N SER A 116 15.54 -10.50 -13.33
CA SER A 116 14.45 -10.90 -12.45
C SER A 116 14.83 -12.21 -11.77
N GLN A 117 15.24 -12.11 -10.52
CA GLN A 117 15.58 -13.25 -9.69
C GLN A 117 14.38 -13.71 -8.89
N ASP A 118 14.18 -15.02 -8.80
CA ASP A 118 13.10 -15.55 -7.98
C ASP A 118 13.32 -15.24 -6.50
N ASN A 119 12.23 -14.86 -5.84
CA ASN A 119 12.20 -14.63 -4.40
C ASN A 119 13.28 -13.64 -3.89
N TYR A 120 13.63 -12.63 -4.69
CA TYR A 120 14.69 -11.68 -4.38
C TYR A 120 14.36 -10.30 -4.95
N VAL A 121 14.79 -10.00 -6.20
CA VAL A 121 14.57 -8.67 -6.82
C VAL A 121 14.30 -8.74 -8.33
N VAL A 122 13.58 -7.73 -8.81
CA VAL A 122 13.57 -7.28 -10.21
C VAL A 122 14.44 -6.05 -10.32
N GLN A 123 15.35 -5.98 -11.31
CA GLN A 123 16.35 -4.92 -11.43
C GLN A 123 16.37 -4.35 -12.86
N TRP A 124 16.53 -3.03 -12.96
CA TRP A 124 16.55 -2.25 -14.20
C TRP A 124 17.51 -1.07 -14.11
N GLY A 125 17.77 -0.44 -15.26
CA GLY A 125 18.74 0.66 -15.34
C GLY A 125 20.18 0.17 -15.54
N ASP A 126 21.14 1.09 -15.43
CA ASP A 126 22.55 0.86 -15.76
C ASP A 126 23.44 1.95 -15.12
N GLY A 127 24.04 1.65 -13.96
CA GLY A 127 24.87 2.60 -13.22
C GLY A 127 26.17 2.96 -13.95
N ALA A 128 26.76 2.00 -14.65
CA ALA A 128 28.00 2.20 -15.41
C ALA A 128 27.76 3.14 -16.61
N ALA A 129 26.68 2.94 -17.37
CA ALA A 129 26.33 3.84 -18.46
C ALA A 129 25.98 5.24 -17.97
N ALA A 130 25.29 5.39 -16.84
CA ALA A 130 25.04 6.69 -16.25
C ALA A 130 26.33 7.43 -15.90
N THR A 131 27.28 6.72 -15.25
CA THR A 131 28.60 7.26 -14.93
C THR A 131 29.35 7.69 -16.19
N ALA A 132 29.36 6.86 -17.23
CA ALA A 132 30.02 7.17 -18.50
C ALA A 132 29.38 8.38 -19.22
N GLN A 133 28.08 8.62 -18.99
CA GLN A 133 27.33 9.78 -19.51
C GLN A 133 27.46 11.03 -18.62
N GLY A 134 28.20 10.95 -17.50
CA GLY A 134 28.44 12.06 -16.60
C GLY A 134 27.33 12.31 -15.58
N PHE A 135 26.38 11.39 -15.43
CA PHE A 135 25.32 11.50 -14.43
C PHE A 135 25.83 11.17 -13.04
N THR A 136 25.55 12.06 -12.09
CA THR A 136 25.82 11.83 -10.67
C THR A 136 25.10 10.58 -10.15
N GLY A 137 23.91 10.30 -10.68
CA GLY A 137 23.11 9.13 -10.33
C GLY A 137 23.72 7.77 -10.68
N GLY A 138 24.86 7.73 -11.39
CA GLY A 138 25.62 6.49 -11.61
C GLY A 138 26.52 6.10 -10.42
N LYS A 139 26.97 7.07 -9.62
CA LYS A 139 27.86 6.85 -8.47
C LYS A 139 27.68 7.93 -7.40
N MET A 140 27.22 7.55 -6.20
CA MET A 140 26.86 8.48 -5.13
C MET A 140 27.26 7.96 -3.75
N ALA A 141 27.48 8.88 -2.80
CA ALA A 141 27.61 8.51 -1.39
C ALA A 141 26.35 7.80 -0.89
N ALA A 142 26.54 6.72 -0.13
CA ALA A 142 25.47 5.90 0.42
C ALA A 142 24.51 6.67 1.34
N GLU A 143 23.21 6.37 1.25
CA GLU A 143 22.17 6.80 2.19
C GLU A 143 21.60 5.57 2.94
N PHE A 144 22.53 4.78 3.49
CA PHE A 144 22.41 3.71 4.50
C PHE A 144 21.18 3.75 5.41
N ASP A 145 21.20 4.80 6.22
CA ASP A 145 20.39 5.00 7.39
C ASP A 145 20.48 6.48 7.77
N ARG A 146 19.67 6.89 8.74
CA ARG A 146 19.60 8.27 9.21
C ARG A 146 19.80 8.33 10.72
N ALA A 147 20.43 9.40 11.19
CA ALA A 147 20.44 9.72 12.62
C ALA A 147 19.05 10.20 13.05
N TYR A 148 18.69 9.98 14.32
CA TYR A 148 17.42 10.48 14.86
C TYR A 148 17.33 12.01 14.76
N GLY A 149 16.19 12.47 14.28
CA GLY A 149 15.70 13.82 14.57
C GLY A 149 14.64 13.78 15.68
N ALA A 150 14.23 14.96 16.16
CA ALA A 150 13.19 15.08 17.19
C ALA A 150 11.81 14.63 16.69
N GLU A 151 11.62 14.59 15.37
CA GLU A 151 10.41 14.17 14.67
C GLU A 151 10.25 12.65 14.57
N PHE A 152 11.30 11.87 14.87
CA PHE A 152 11.28 10.42 14.69
C PHE A 152 10.50 9.74 15.82
N THR A 153 9.19 9.63 15.64
CA THR A 153 8.24 9.00 16.57
C THR A 153 7.50 7.83 15.91
N PRO A 154 8.15 6.67 15.72
CA PRO A 154 7.55 5.52 15.04
C PRO A 154 6.48 4.83 15.89
N LEU A 155 5.46 4.27 15.23
CA LEU A 155 4.57 3.26 15.80
C LEU A 155 5.34 1.93 15.93
N GLU A 156 5.78 1.59 17.13
CA GLU A 156 6.57 0.38 17.41
C GLU A 156 5.73 -0.91 17.40
N LEU A 157 6.25 -1.97 16.77
CA LEU A 157 5.70 -3.31 16.87
C LEU A 157 6.19 -3.99 18.15
N LYS A 158 5.25 -4.51 18.94
CA LYS A 158 5.51 -5.23 20.21
C LYS A 158 6.09 -6.64 20.02
N ASP A 159 6.31 -7.09 18.79
CA ASP A 159 6.61 -8.49 18.47
C ASP A 159 8.07 -8.88 18.61
N GLY A 160 8.95 -7.88 18.55
CA GLY A 160 10.36 -8.05 18.23
C GLY A 160 10.60 -8.18 16.72
N ASP A 161 11.88 -8.21 16.35
CA ASP A 161 12.35 -8.45 15.00
C ASP A 161 13.64 -9.27 15.07
N VAL A 162 13.90 -10.07 14.03
CA VAL A 162 15.09 -10.93 13.98
C VAL A 162 16.33 -10.16 13.49
N TYR A 163 16.14 -9.07 12.74
CA TYR A 163 17.22 -8.33 12.08
C TYR A 163 17.58 -7.01 12.79
N ALA A 164 16.62 -6.39 13.48
CA ALA A 164 16.79 -5.08 14.10
C ALA A 164 16.37 -5.07 15.58
N ALA A 165 16.93 -4.13 16.34
CA ALA A 165 16.58 -3.97 17.76
C ALA A 165 15.11 -3.57 17.95
N LYS A 166 14.59 -2.72 17.06
CA LYS A 166 13.19 -2.30 17.02
C LYS A 166 12.71 -2.10 15.59
N VAL A 167 11.42 -2.33 15.38
CA VAL A 167 10.75 -2.16 14.08
C VAL A 167 9.34 -1.61 14.25
N GLY A 168 8.80 -1.04 13.19
CA GLY A 168 7.55 -0.30 13.27
C GLY A 168 7.22 0.47 12.00
N PHE A 169 6.37 1.49 12.17
CA PHE A 169 5.92 2.33 11.06
C PHE A 169 6.08 3.81 11.37
N TRP A 170 6.58 4.58 10.42
CA TRP A 170 6.68 6.03 10.52
C TRP A 170 6.37 6.67 9.18
N HIS A 171 5.42 7.60 9.15
CA HIS A 171 4.92 8.26 7.93
C HIS A 171 4.58 7.26 6.80
N ASN A 172 3.89 6.17 7.12
CA ASN A 172 3.50 5.10 6.19
C ASN A 172 4.67 4.30 5.56
N TRP A 173 5.87 4.40 6.14
CA TRP A 173 7.01 3.54 5.81
C TRP A 173 7.19 2.47 6.88
N PRO A 174 7.55 1.22 6.50
CA PRO A 174 8.15 0.32 7.46
C PRO A 174 9.52 0.90 7.85
N VAL A 175 9.84 0.89 9.13
CA VAL A 175 11.11 1.41 9.64
C VAL A 175 11.69 0.44 10.65
N ALA A 176 13.02 0.34 10.63
CA ALA A 176 13.81 -0.36 11.63
C ALA A 176 14.76 0.65 12.28
N TRP A 177 15.07 0.47 13.57
CA TRP A 177 15.96 1.39 14.29
C TRP A 177 16.72 0.74 15.42
N ASP A 178 17.83 1.38 15.77
CA ASP A 178 18.66 1.06 16.92
C ASP A 178 18.66 2.25 17.90
N PRO A 179 17.97 2.12 19.06
CA PRO A 179 17.96 3.15 20.09
C PRO A 179 19.33 3.51 20.67
N LYS A 180 20.27 2.57 20.69
CA LYS A 180 21.63 2.80 21.23
C LYS A 180 22.45 3.62 20.24
N ALA A 181 22.42 3.23 18.97
CA ALA A 181 23.12 3.96 17.90
C ALA A 181 22.41 5.28 17.53
N LYS A 182 21.13 5.45 17.92
CA LYS A 182 20.26 6.55 17.50
C LYS A 182 20.17 6.68 15.98
N ARG A 183 20.03 5.53 15.30
CA ARG A 183 19.89 5.44 13.84
C ARG A 183 18.65 4.66 13.43
N TYR A 184 18.04 5.04 12.31
CA TYR A 184 16.89 4.38 11.72
C TYR A 184 17.06 4.23 10.20
N TRP A 185 16.42 3.23 9.61
CA TRP A 185 16.53 2.91 8.19
C TRP A 185 15.24 2.29 7.65
N LEU A 186 15.14 2.27 6.33
CA LEU A 186 14.13 1.49 5.63
C LEU A 186 14.57 0.02 5.57
N PRO A 187 13.72 -0.94 5.97
CA PRO A 187 13.97 -2.36 5.83
C PRO A 187 13.63 -2.85 4.42
N HIS A 188 14.34 -3.85 3.91
CA HIS A 188 14.10 -4.47 2.60
C HIS A 188 12.85 -5.39 2.58
N CYS A 189 11.69 -4.83 2.87
CA CYS A 189 10.40 -5.52 2.74
C CYS A 189 10.00 -5.70 1.27
N TYR A 190 9.01 -6.57 1.03
CA TYR A 190 8.42 -6.76 -0.29
C TYR A 190 7.98 -5.43 -0.94
N GLY A 191 8.35 -5.24 -2.20
CA GLY A 191 8.07 -4.03 -2.97
C GLY A 191 8.95 -2.82 -2.66
N MET A 192 9.87 -2.89 -1.69
CA MET A 192 10.81 -1.80 -1.44
C MET A 192 11.78 -1.64 -2.62
N VAL A 193 12.10 -0.39 -2.96
CA VAL A 193 12.92 -0.02 -4.12
C VAL A 193 14.25 0.56 -3.66
N GLY A 194 15.35 -0.03 -4.15
CA GLY A 194 16.72 0.34 -3.81
C GLY A 194 17.59 0.65 -5.02
N ALA A 195 18.73 1.29 -4.76
CA ALA A 195 19.76 1.56 -5.75
C ALA A 195 20.77 0.41 -5.79
N GLY A 196 20.99 -0.18 -6.96
CA GLY A 196 22.05 -1.15 -7.19
C GLY A 196 23.43 -0.54 -6.93
N ARG A 197 24.37 -1.38 -6.50
CA ARG A 197 25.77 -0.99 -6.26
C ARG A 197 26.70 -2.18 -6.44
N ASP A 198 27.96 -1.87 -6.72
CA ASP A 198 29.07 -2.80 -6.62
C ASP A 198 29.59 -2.88 -5.17
N GLU A 199 30.79 -3.41 -4.96
CA GLU A 199 31.37 -3.68 -3.65
C GLU A 199 31.49 -2.43 -2.76
N ALA A 200 31.98 -1.32 -3.32
CA ALA A 200 32.19 -0.09 -2.57
C ALA A 200 30.85 0.56 -2.17
N ALA A 201 30.76 1.11 -0.97
CA ALA A 201 29.53 1.72 -0.47
C ALA A 201 29.04 2.90 -1.32
N ASP A 202 29.96 3.61 -1.98
CA ASP A 202 29.69 4.76 -2.83
C ASP A 202 29.61 4.41 -4.33
N SER A 203 29.59 3.13 -4.70
CA SER A 203 29.63 2.70 -6.10
C SER A 203 28.28 2.72 -6.82
N GLY A 204 27.19 2.87 -6.06
CA GLY A 204 25.83 2.83 -6.60
C GLY A 204 25.18 4.19 -6.72
N GLY A 205 24.01 4.20 -7.34
CA GLY A 205 23.16 5.38 -7.45
C GLY A 205 21.84 5.03 -8.12
N PRO A 206 20.88 5.97 -8.18
CA PRO A 206 19.54 5.72 -8.69
C PRO A 206 19.47 5.47 -10.19
N ALA A 207 20.58 5.38 -10.93
CA ALA A 207 20.62 4.96 -12.33
C ALA A 207 20.47 3.44 -12.52
N GLU A 208 20.71 2.66 -11.47
CA GLU A 208 20.42 1.23 -11.42
C GLU A 208 19.52 0.98 -10.22
N LEU A 209 18.31 0.47 -10.46
CA LEU A 209 17.29 0.32 -9.44
C LEU A 209 16.80 -1.12 -9.39
N TYR A 210 16.31 -1.53 -8.23
CA TYR A 210 15.64 -2.80 -8.07
C TYR A 210 14.43 -2.69 -7.15
N ALA A 211 13.48 -3.60 -7.32
CA ALA A 211 12.34 -3.78 -6.42
C ALA A 211 12.39 -5.20 -5.82
N VAL A 212 12.23 -5.31 -4.50
CA VAL A 212 12.14 -6.61 -3.83
C VAL A 212 10.86 -7.34 -4.28
N ASN A 213 11.00 -8.53 -4.86
CA ASN A 213 9.89 -9.27 -5.48
C ASN A 213 9.50 -10.57 -4.75
N GLY A 214 10.02 -10.81 -3.55
CA GLY A 214 9.68 -11.98 -2.75
C GLY A 214 9.98 -11.79 -1.27
N HIS A 215 10.45 -12.86 -0.62
CA HIS A 215 10.83 -12.85 0.78
C HIS A 215 11.89 -11.78 1.04
N SER A 216 11.65 -10.99 2.08
CA SER A 216 12.41 -9.80 2.42
C SER A 216 13.89 -10.10 2.62
N PRO A 217 14.81 -9.65 1.73
CA PRO A 217 16.24 -9.89 1.89
C PRO A 217 16.85 -8.92 2.90
N ARG A 218 16.40 -9.00 4.16
CA ARG A 218 16.72 -8.05 5.24
C ARG A 218 18.19 -8.01 5.63
N ALA A 219 19.02 -8.95 5.14
CA ALA A 219 20.48 -8.83 5.23
C ALA A 219 21.05 -7.62 4.46
N LEU A 220 20.28 -7.08 3.50
CA LEU A 220 20.63 -5.86 2.77
C LEU A 220 20.34 -4.58 3.57
N ASP A 221 19.60 -4.67 4.67
CA ASP A 221 19.35 -3.53 5.54
C ASP A 221 20.68 -2.87 5.94
N ARG A 222 20.72 -1.53 5.82
CA ARG A 222 21.91 -0.70 6.08
C ARG A 222 23.14 -1.03 5.22
N ASN A 223 22.98 -1.81 4.17
CA ASN A 223 24.03 -2.12 3.21
C ASN A 223 23.70 -1.61 1.80
N VAL A 224 22.45 -1.24 1.52
CA VAL A 224 22.03 -0.71 0.22
C VAL A 224 21.01 0.41 0.46
N THR A 225 21.11 1.49 -0.34
CA THR A 225 20.22 2.64 -0.21
C THR A 225 18.83 2.26 -0.72
N LEU A 226 17.82 2.35 0.14
CA LEU A 226 16.41 2.31 -0.26
C LEU A 226 15.89 3.74 -0.47
N LEU A 227 15.17 3.95 -1.57
CA LEU A 227 14.68 5.26 -1.98
C LEU A 227 13.20 5.27 -2.37
N GLY A 228 12.49 4.15 -2.19
CA GLY A 228 11.06 4.11 -2.43
C GLY A 228 10.41 2.77 -2.13
N ARG A 229 9.13 2.64 -2.48
CA ARG A 229 8.42 1.35 -2.57
C ARG A 229 7.40 1.37 -3.69
N VAL A 230 7.14 0.21 -4.26
CA VAL A 230 6.01 -0.01 -5.15
C VAL A 230 4.70 0.14 -4.35
N VAL A 231 3.79 0.96 -4.89
CA VAL A 231 2.47 1.25 -4.32
C VAL A 231 1.32 0.77 -5.21
N ASP A 232 1.58 0.52 -6.50
CA ASP A 232 0.65 -0.06 -7.47
C ASP A 232 1.42 -0.89 -8.50
N GLY A 233 0.83 -1.99 -8.99
CA GLY A 233 1.39 -2.82 -10.06
C GLY A 233 2.49 -3.80 -9.66
N MET A 234 2.69 -4.09 -8.36
CA MET A 234 3.76 -5.01 -7.91
C MET A 234 3.64 -6.43 -8.50
N ASP A 235 2.42 -6.86 -8.82
CA ASP A 235 2.14 -8.12 -9.53
C ASP A 235 2.82 -8.17 -10.90
N GLN A 236 2.94 -7.04 -11.59
CA GLN A 236 3.61 -6.95 -12.89
C GLN A 236 5.11 -7.27 -12.77
N PHE A 237 5.76 -6.82 -11.68
CA PHE A 237 7.13 -7.21 -11.36
C PHE A 237 7.25 -8.64 -10.85
N ALA A 238 6.36 -9.05 -9.94
CA ALA A 238 6.44 -10.37 -9.33
C ALA A 238 6.27 -11.52 -10.34
N THR A 239 5.52 -11.27 -11.42
CA THR A 239 5.22 -12.25 -12.47
C THR A 239 6.16 -12.21 -13.69
N LEU A 240 7.19 -11.36 -13.68
CA LEU A 240 8.18 -11.34 -14.75
C LEU A 240 8.85 -12.72 -14.90
N PRO A 241 9.09 -13.19 -16.14
CA PRO A 241 9.89 -14.37 -16.40
C PRO A 241 11.24 -14.25 -15.68
N ARG A 242 11.72 -15.34 -15.09
CA ARG A 242 13.02 -15.33 -14.41
C ARG A 242 14.16 -15.34 -15.43
N GLY A 243 15.22 -14.59 -15.15
CA GLY A 243 16.44 -14.69 -15.93
C GLY A 243 17.12 -16.03 -15.68
N SER A 244 17.71 -16.62 -16.71
CA SER A 244 18.33 -17.95 -16.63
C SER A 244 19.84 -17.91 -16.31
N GLU A 245 20.46 -16.72 -16.29
CA GLU A 245 21.87 -16.57 -15.93
C GLU A 245 22.06 -16.45 -14.41
N ALA A 246 23.34 -16.44 -14.00
CA ALA A 246 23.74 -16.18 -12.62
C ALA A 246 22.99 -14.97 -12.05
N MET A 247 22.57 -15.08 -10.78
CA MET A 247 21.79 -14.05 -10.09
C MET A 247 20.45 -13.70 -10.77
N GLY A 248 19.96 -14.45 -11.76
CA GLY A 248 18.69 -14.17 -12.44
C GLY A 248 18.76 -13.07 -13.50
N PHE A 249 19.95 -12.76 -14.01
CA PHE A 249 20.09 -11.93 -15.21
C PHE A 249 19.48 -12.63 -16.42
N TYR A 250 18.88 -11.86 -17.33
CA TYR A 250 18.38 -12.42 -18.58
C TYR A 250 19.54 -12.78 -19.52
N ALA A 251 19.56 -14.04 -19.98
CA ALA A 251 20.55 -14.56 -20.91
C ALA A 251 20.47 -13.89 -22.29
N SER A 252 21.54 -14.06 -23.08
CA SER A 252 21.51 -13.73 -24.50
C SER A 252 20.42 -14.56 -25.19
N GLY A 253 19.44 -13.89 -25.79
CA GLY A 253 18.28 -14.53 -26.44
C GLY A 253 17.03 -14.66 -25.56
N GLN A 254 17.09 -14.37 -24.25
CA GLN A 254 15.88 -14.18 -23.44
C GLN A 254 15.29 -12.79 -23.70
N THR A 255 13.97 -12.71 -23.83
CA THR A 255 13.25 -11.43 -23.95
C THR A 255 13.40 -10.64 -22.66
N LYS A 256 14.00 -9.45 -22.77
CA LYS A 256 14.08 -8.46 -21.70
C LYS A 256 12.96 -7.44 -21.89
N PRO A 257 12.08 -7.23 -20.90
CA PRO A 257 11.04 -6.22 -21.03
C PRO A 257 11.66 -4.82 -21.18
N LYS A 258 11.30 -4.08 -22.24
CA LYS A 258 11.78 -2.71 -22.42
C LYS A 258 10.96 -1.73 -21.63
N ILE A 259 11.64 -0.80 -20.98
CA ILE A 259 11.03 0.39 -20.38
C ILE A 259 10.61 1.31 -21.51
N ILE A 260 9.31 1.56 -21.59
CA ILE A 260 8.70 2.46 -22.55
C ILE A 260 8.82 3.90 -22.05
N LYS A 261 8.52 4.11 -20.76
CA LYS A 261 8.55 5.43 -20.13
C LYS A 261 8.78 5.32 -18.63
N ALA A 262 9.69 6.13 -18.09
CA ALA A 262 9.82 6.38 -16.67
C ALA A 262 9.63 7.88 -16.42
N GLU A 263 8.66 8.27 -15.60
CA GLU A 263 8.33 9.69 -15.39
C GLU A 263 7.70 9.94 -14.02
N LEU A 264 7.93 11.12 -13.43
CA LEU A 264 7.19 11.52 -12.24
C LEU A 264 5.74 11.89 -12.59
N GLY A 265 4.80 11.51 -11.73
CA GLY A 265 3.39 11.83 -11.90
C GLY A 265 3.12 13.33 -12.10
N SER A 266 3.88 14.17 -11.39
CA SER A 266 3.80 15.64 -11.53
C SER A 266 4.15 16.18 -12.93
N ARG A 267 4.83 15.39 -13.76
CA ARG A 267 5.17 15.72 -15.15
C ARG A 267 4.27 15.02 -16.18
N LEU A 268 3.32 14.19 -15.73
CA LEU A 268 2.30 13.60 -16.58
C LEU A 268 1.12 14.57 -16.76
N PRO A 269 0.44 14.53 -17.93
CA PRO A 269 -0.87 15.16 -18.07
C PRO A 269 -1.82 14.70 -16.97
N VAL A 270 -2.66 15.60 -16.45
CA VAL A 270 -3.59 15.29 -15.35
C VAL A 270 -4.50 14.10 -15.68
N SER A 271 -4.86 13.92 -16.96
CA SER A 271 -5.65 12.78 -17.45
C SER A 271 -4.93 11.43 -17.38
N GLU A 272 -3.61 11.42 -17.32
CA GLU A 272 -2.77 10.21 -17.19
C GLU A 272 -2.41 9.91 -15.72
N GLN A 273 -2.59 10.89 -14.82
CA GLN A 273 -2.31 10.72 -13.39
C GLN A 273 -3.35 9.81 -12.73
N VAL A 274 -2.85 8.90 -11.90
CA VAL A 274 -3.66 8.01 -11.07
C VAL A 274 -3.62 8.56 -9.65
N SER A 275 -4.77 9.01 -9.14
CA SER A 275 -4.89 9.46 -7.76
C SER A 275 -4.90 8.24 -6.83
N LEU A 276 -3.87 8.13 -5.99
CA LEU A 276 -3.74 7.09 -4.99
C LEU A 276 -3.84 7.68 -3.58
N GLU A 277 -4.38 6.90 -2.66
CA GLU A 277 -4.37 7.17 -1.22
C GLU A 277 -3.72 6.01 -0.47
N ALA A 278 -2.91 6.33 0.54
CA ALA A 278 -2.39 5.35 1.48
C ALA A 278 -3.08 5.48 2.84
N LEU A 279 -3.40 4.34 3.47
CA LEU A 279 -3.96 4.32 4.81
C LEU A 279 -2.87 4.72 5.81
N ARG A 280 -3.13 5.80 6.55
CA ARG A 280 -2.21 6.45 7.49
C ARG A 280 -1.79 5.52 8.63
N SER A 281 -0.50 5.33 8.82
CA SER A 281 0.04 4.49 9.89
C SER A 281 -0.09 5.11 11.29
N ASP A 282 -0.33 6.43 11.36
CA ASP A 282 -0.55 7.17 12.61
C ASP A 282 -2.04 7.26 13.00
N HIS A 283 -2.96 6.79 12.15
CA HIS A 283 -4.38 6.74 12.49
C HIS A 283 -4.68 5.52 13.36
N ALA A 284 -5.56 5.68 14.36
CA ALA A 284 -5.87 4.64 15.34
C ALA A 284 -6.33 3.30 14.72
N ILE A 285 -7.04 3.36 13.58
CA ILE A 285 -7.48 2.15 12.87
C ILE A 285 -6.31 1.27 12.39
N TYR A 286 -5.13 1.86 12.14
CA TYR A 286 -3.98 1.09 11.68
C TYR A 286 -3.46 0.14 12.75
N ALA A 287 -3.43 0.57 14.01
CA ALA A 287 -3.09 -0.30 15.13
C ALA A 287 -4.05 -1.51 15.23
N GLU A 288 -5.35 -1.30 14.98
CA GLU A 288 -6.34 -2.38 14.90
C GLU A 288 -6.12 -3.31 13.70
N ILE A 289 -5.69 -2.78 12.55
CA ILE A 289 -5.33 -3.60 11.38
C ILE A 289 -4.16 -4.51 11.72
N LEU A 290 -3.11 -3.98 12.38
CA LEU A 290 -1.95 -4.75 12.82
C LEU A 290 -2.36 -5.82 13.84
N GLU A 291 -3.20 -5.49 14.81
CA GLU A 291 -3.69 -6.46 15.79
C GLU A 291 -4.57 -7.53 15.15
N SER A 292 -5.43 -7.17 14.20
CA SER A 292 -6.18 -8.17 13.44
C SER A 292 -5.29 -9.04 12.55
N ARG A 293 -4.12 -8.56 12.07
CA ARG A 293 -3.19 -9.40 11.30
C ARG A 293 -2.43 -10.36 12.21
N ARG A 294 -1.97 -9.87 13.36
CA ARG A 294 -1.33 -10.66 14.41
C ARG A 294 -2.23 -11.78 14.91
N ASN A 295 -3.49 -11.44 15.14
CA ASN A 295 -4.49 -12.29 15.74
C ASN A 295 -5.69 -12.41 14.81
N ARG A 296 -5.47 -13.01 13.63
CA ARG A 296 -6.47 -13.19 12.57
C ARG A 296 -7.83 -13.56 13.14
N ARG A 297 -8.82 -12.73 12.80
CA ARG A 297 -10.17 -12.72 13.38
C ARG A 297 -11.19 -13.43 12.47
N ASP A 298 -10.76 -13.97 11.34
CA ASP A 298 -11.60 -14.76 10.43
C ASP A 298 -11.96 -16.13 11.03
N SER A 299 -13.12 -16.67 10.66
CA SER A 299 -13.64 -17.95 11.18
C SER A 299 -12.85 -19.18 10.69
N TRP A 300 -12.07 -19.01 9.62
CA TRP A 300 -11.21 -20.06 9.07
C TRP A 300 -9.97 -20.29 9.94
N THR A 301 -9.39 -19.23 10.51
CA THR A 301 -8.22 -19.29 11.39
C THR A 301 -8.56 -20.01 12.71
N LYS A 302 -8.00 -21.20 12.90
CA LYS A 302 -8.18 -21.99 14.14
C LYS A 302 -7.13 -21.69 15.21
N PHE A 303 -5.90 -21.39 14.79
CA PHE A 303 -4.79 -21.09 15.68
C PHE A 303 -4.21 -19.71 15.33
N LYS A 304 -4.17 -18.82 16.31
CA LYS A 304 -3.64 -17.47 16.14
C LYS A 304 -2.13 -17.48 16.40
N ALA A 305 -1.35 -16.88 15.50
CA ALA A 305 0.10 -16.82 15.62
C ALA A 305 0.55 -15.98 16.83
N GLY A 306 -0.23 -14.97 17.23
CA GLY A 306 0.12 -14.06 18.31
C GLY A 306 1.31 -13.13 17.99
N LYS A 307 1.82 -13.21 16.76
CA LYS A 307 2.98 -12.47 16.26
C LYS A 307 2.72 -11.89 14.87
N LEU A 308 3.38 -10.78 14.56
CA LEU A 308 3.40 -10.16 13.25
C LEU A 308 4.83 -9.74 12.92
N GLU A 309 5.36 -10.27 11.83
CA GLU A 309 6.63 -9.82 11.26
C GLU A 309 6.41 -8.50 10.50
N LEU A 310 7.40 -7.60 10.55
CA LEU A 310 7.31 -6.24 10.00
C LEU A 310 6.89 -6.20 8.54
N CYS A 311 7.57 -6.96 7.69
CA CYS A 311 7.34 -6.98 6.25
C CYS A 311 6.06 -7.73 5.83
N ASN A 312 5.44 -8.46 6.75
CA ASN A 312 4.10 -9.05 6.60
C ASN A 312 2.97 -8.12 7.07
N ALA A 313 3.29 -6.97 7.70
CA ALA A 313 2.27 -5.99 8.04
C ALA A 313 1.81 -5.22 6.79
N PRO A 314 0.49 -5.03 6.62
CA PRO A 314 -0.05 -4.37 5.43
C PRO A 314 0.23 -2.87 5.45
N LEU A 315 0.52 -2.31 4.28
CA LEU A 315 0.53 -0.86 4.03
C LEU A 315 -0.49 -0.55 2.93
N PRO A 316 -1.79 -0.48 3.26
CA PRO A 316 -2.86 -0.38 2.28
C PRO A 316 -2.74 0.88 1.42
N VAL A 317 -2.90 0.68 0.11
CA VAL A 317 -3.02 1.75 -0.88
C VAL A 317 -4.29 1.47 -1.70
N ARG A 318 -5.01 2.52 -2.08
CA ARG A 318 -6.19 2.43 -2.94
C ARG A 318 -6.17 3.53 -4.00
N ILE A 319 -6.91 3.31 -5.09
CA ILE A 319 -7.29 4.40 -5.99
C ILE A 319 -8.24 5.32 -5.23
N SER A 320 -7.97 6.63 -5.25
CA SER A 320 -8.85 7.62 -4.64
C SER A 320 -10.27 7.49 -5.21
N PRO A 321 -11.31 7.49 -4.37
CA PRO A 321 -12.69 7.59 -4.85
C PRO A 321 -12.83 8.82 -5.76
N LYS A 322 -13.59 8.69 -6.85
CA LYS A 322 -13.98 9.87 -7.65
C LYS A 322 -14.91 10.73 -6.76
N GLU A 323 -14.58 12.02 -6.62
CA GLU A 323 -15.44 13.00 -5.94
C GLU A 323 -16.71 13.27 -6.74
#